data_AF-A0AAQ3WXD7-F1
#
_entry.id   AF-A0AAQ3WXD7-F1
#
_cell.length_a   1.000
_cell.length_b   1.000
_cell.length_c   1.000
_cell.angle_alpha   90.00
_cell.angle_beta   90.00
_cell.angle_gamma   90.00
#
_symmetry.space_group_name_H-M   'P 1'
#
loop_
_entity.id
_entity.type
_entity.pdbx_description
1 polymer ?
#
loop_
_entity_poly.entity_id
_entity_poly.type
_entity_poly.pdbx_seq_one_letter_code
_entity_poly.pdbx_strand_id
1 'polypeptide(L)'
;MESDEEIRRVPELGLELPGGGASTSGREAGAGAGGPERAQSSTAQASSRRRVRSPADKEHKRLKRLLRNRVSAQQARERKKAYLTDLEVKVKELEKKNSEMEERLSTLQNENQMLRQILKNTTL
;
A
#
# COMPACT_ATOMS: atom_id res chain seq x y z
N MET A 1 -16.81 14.72 0.86
CA MET A 1 -15.37 14.87 0.58
C MET A 1 -14.77 13.47 0.51
N GLU A 2 -15.06 12.76 -0.58
CA GLU A 2 -14.39 11.51 -0.94
C GLU A 2 -13.09 11.89 -1.66
N SER A 3 -11.96 11.96 -0.95
CA SER A 3 -10.62 12.01 -1.59
C SER A 3 -9.52 12.09 -0.54
N ASP A 4 -9.21 10.94 0.05
CA ASP A 4 -7.93 10.65 0.73
C ASP A 4 -7.73 9.13 0.92
N GLU A 5 -8.82 8.37 0.77
CA GLU A 5 -8.91 6.90 0.74
C GLU A 5 -8.18 6.26 -0.48
N GLU A 6 -8.09 6.94 -1.62
CA GLU A 6 -7.66 6.34 -2.89
C GLU A 6 -6.14 6.45 -3.14
N ILE A 7 -5.47 7.44 -2.54
CA ILE A 7 -4.02 7.70 -2.71
C ILE A 7 -3.16 6.83 -1.78
N ARG A 8 -3.76 6.23 -0.74
CA ARG A 8 -3.09 5.33 0.22
C ARG A 8 -3.18 3.84 -0.13
N ARG A 9 -3.96 3.47 -1.15
CA ARG A 9 -4.13 2.07 -1.56
C ARG A 9 -2.94 1.62 -2.43
N VAL A 10 -2.09 0.78 -1.86
CA VAL A 10 -1.08 0.01 -2.60
C VAL A 10 -1.82 -1.06 -3.43
N PRO A 11 -1.49 -1.25 -4.73
CA PRO A 11 -2.12 -2.26 -5.57
C PRO A 11 -2.07 -3.66 -4.93
N GLU A 12 -3.20 -4.37 -4.97
CA GLU A 12 -3.33 -5.71 -4.40
C GLU A 12 -2.38 -6.70 -5.09
N LEU A 13 -1.47 -7.29 -4.30
CA LEU A 13 -0.83 -8.55 -4.66
C LEU A 13 -1.86 -9.68 -4.45
N GLY A 14 -2.69 -9.90 -5.46
CA GLY A 14 -3.55 -11.08 -5.56
C GLY A 14 -2.82 -12.21 -6.29
N LEU A 15 -2.22 -13.12 -5.50
CA LEU A 15 -1.89 -14.47 -5.93
C LEU A 15 -3.20 -15.25 -6.14
N GLU A 16 -3.73 -15.27 -7.36
CA GLU A 16 -4.75 -16.23 -7.77
C GLU A 16 -4.43 -16.67 -9.22
N LEU A 17 -3.76 -17.82 -9.35
CA LEU A 17 -3.81 -18.69 -10.53
C LEU A 17 -4.89 -19.74 -10.24
N PRO A 18 -5.68 -20.23 -11.21
CA PRO A 18 -5.12 -20.82 -12.44
C PRO A 18 -5.97 -20.56 -13.69
N GLY A 19 -5.40 -19.88 -14.69
CA GLY A 19 -6.01 -19.86 -16.02
C GLY A 19 -5.47 -18.78 -16.94
N GLY A 20 -4.70 -19.20 -17.95
CA GLY A 20 -4.42 -18.40 -19.14
C GLY A 20 -3.14 -17.58 -19.06
N GLY A 21 -2.03 -18.22 -19.43
CA GLY A 21 -0.79 -17.51 -19.73
C GLY A 21 -0.91 -16.64 -20.99
N ALA A 22 -0.24 -15.49 -20.98
CA ALA A 22 0.29 -14.81 -22.15
C ALA A 22 1.32 -13.79 -21.63
N SER A 23 2.57 -14.22 -21.49
CA SER A 23 3.63 -14.05 -22.51
C SER A 23 4.10 -12.61 -22.66
N THR A 24 5.36 -12.46 -22.29
CA THR A 24 6.26 -11.39 -22.70
C THR A 24 6.39 -11.39 -24.22
N SER A 25 5.90 -10.37 -24.91
CA SER A 25 6.46 -9.82 -26.15
C SER A 25 5.56 -8.64 -26.53
N GLY A 26 6.08 -7.51 -26.94
CA GLY A 26 6.50 -7.36 -28.31
C GLY A 26 6.27 -5.90 -28.66
N ARG A 27 7.37 -5.22 -28.96
CA ARG A 27 7.38 -3.94 -29.64
C ARG A 27 6.92 -4.19 -31.07
N GLU A 28 5.82 -3.58 -31.50
CA GLU A 28 5.52 -3.39 -32.92
C GLU A 28 5.05 -1.96 -33.18
N ALA A 29 5.39 -1.51 -34.38
CA ALA A 29 5.36 -0.14 -34.83
C ALA A 29 4.29 0.05 -35.90
N GLY A 30 3.64 1.22 -35.91
CA GLY A 30 3.29 1.92 -37.15
C GLY A 30 1.81 2.09 -37.51
N ALA A 31 1.56 3.27 -38.12
CA ALA A 31 0.36 3.77 -38.81
C ALA A 31 -0.75 4.35 -37.90
N GLY A 32 -1.26 5.56 -38.05
CA GLY A 32 -1.06 6.65 -38.99
C GLY A 32 -2.31 7.56 -38.97
N ALA A 33 -2.11 8.87 -39.20
CA ALA A 33 -3.09 9.93 -39.52
C ALA A 33 -3.97 10.54 -38.40
N GLY A 34 -3.84 11.87 -38.25
CA GLY A 34 -4.88 12.76 -37.70
C GLY A 34 -4.47 13.62 -36.49
N GLY A 35 -3.87 14.80 -36.71
CA GLY A 35 -3.85 15.88 -35.71
C GLY A 35 -5.06 16.83 -35.89
N PRO A 36 -5.19 17.94 -35.12
CA PRO A 36 -4.30 18.45 -34.06
C PRO A 36 -5.05 18.84 -32.76
N GLU A 37 -4.29 19.35 -31.79
CA GLU A 37 -4.68 20.31 -30.73
C GLU A 37 -4.40 19.86 -29.28
N ARG A 38 -3.74 20.76 -28.55
CA ARG A 38 -3.48 20.76 -27.10
C ARG A 38 -2.49 19.76 -26.53
N ALA A 39 -1.21 20.05 -26.74
CA ALA A 39 -0.21 20.08 -25.65
C ALA A 39 1.06 20.83 -26.08
N GLN A 40 0.89 22.04 -26.63
CA GLN A 40 2.00 22.98 -26.74
C GLN A 40 2.22 23.60 -25.35
N SER A 41 3.20 23.11 -24.58
CA SER A 41 4.02 23.90 -23.64
C SER A 41 4.72 23.04 -22.58
N SER A 42 5.78 22.32 -22.95
CA SER A 42 6.89 22.06 -21.99
C SER A 42 8.10 21.36 -22.61
N THR A 43 7.95 20.67 -23.73
CA THR A 43 9.06 19.83 -24.26
C THR A 43 10.08 20.60 -25.11
N ALA A 44 9.76 21.83 -25.54
CA ALA A 44 10.63 22.61 -26.44
C ALA A 44 11.74 23.42 -25.74
N GLN A 45 11.78 23.50 -24.40
CA GLN A 45 12.82 24.26 -23.70
C GLN A 45 14.04 23.43 -23.27
N ALA A 46 14.02 22.10 -23.47
CA ALA A 46 15.10 21.21 -23.06
C ALA A 46 16.27 21.15 -24.06
N SER A 47 16.07 21.56 -25.31
CA SER A 47 17.05 21.41 -26.39
C SER A 47 17.98 22.62 -26.58
N SER A 48 17.62 23.82 -26.09
CA SER A 48 18.40 25.06 -26.34
C SER A 48 19.42 25.42 -25.24
N ARG A 49 19.32 24.86 -24.02
CA ARG A 49 20.25 25.18 -22.90
C ARG A 49 21.51 24.31 -22.82
N ARG A 50 21.86 23.57 -23.89
CA ARG A 50 23.07 22.73 -23.94
C ARG A 50 24.38 23.52 -23.96
N ARG A 51 24.34 24.86 -24.03
CA ARG A 51 25.55 25.70 -24.04
C ARG A 51 25.86 26.21 -22.62
N VAL A 52 26.96 25.69 -22.06
CA VAL A 52 27.75 26.24 -20.95
C VAL A 52 27.04 26.34 -19.59
N ARG A 53 26.68 25.20 -18.99
CA ARG A 53 26.51 25.15 -17.53
C ARG A 53 27.88 24.81 -16.93
N SER A 54 28.42 25.68 -16.08
CA SER A 54 29.72 25.49 -15.42
C SER A 54 29.73 24.13 -14.67
N PRO A 55 30.87 23.44 -14.55
CA PRO A 55 30.99 22.25 -13.68
C PRO A 55 30.37 22.46 -12.29
N ALA A 56 30.51 23.66 -11.71
CA ALA A 56 29.93 24.04 -10.42
C ALA A 56 28.39 23.99 -10.40
N ASP A 57 27.72 24.41 -11.47
CA ASP A 57 26.26 24.38 -11.56
C ASP A 57 25.71 22.95 -11.64
N LYS A 58 26.46 22.05 -12.31
CA LYS A 58 26.11 20.63 -12.41
C LYS A 58 26.21 19.97 -11.03
N GLU A 59 27.25 20.30 -10.28
CA GLU A 59 27.45 19.84 -8.90
C GLU A 59 26.34 20.36 -7.98
N HIS A 60 26.03 21.66 -8.03
CA HIS A 60 24.94 22.23 -7.24
C HIS A 60 23.58 21.57 -7.55
N LYS A 61 23.29 21.29 -8.83
CA LYS A 61 22.07 20.53 -9.22
C LYS A 61 22.09 19.10 -8.69
N ARG A 62 23.26 18.43 -8.71
CA ARG A 62 23.44 17.08 -8.15
C ARG A 62 23.18 17.08 -6.64
N LEU A 63 23.74 18.04 -5.90
CA LEU A 63 23.54 18.18 -4.46
C LEU A 63 22.07 18.40 -4.11
N LYS A 64 21.36 19.28 -4.82
CA LYS A 64 19.90 19.47 -4.63
C LYS A 64 19.10 18.18 -4.90
N ARG A 65 19.51 17.36 -5.86
CA ARG A 65 18.86 16.07 -6.13
C ARG A 65 19.14 15.06 -5.02
N LEU A 66 20.38 14.99 -4.52
CA LEU A 66 20.76 14.12 -3.41
C LEU A 66 19.97 14.47 -2.14
N LEU A 67 19.83 15.76 -1.84
CA LEU A 67 19.05 16.20 -0.68
C LEU A 67 17.58 15.78 -0.79
N ARG A 68 16.94 16.02 -1.94
CA ARG A 68 15.55 15.58 -2.17
C ARG A 68 15.42 14.06 -2.09
N ASN A 69 16.33 13.31 -2.71
CA ASN A 69 16.30 11.85 -2.66
C ASN A 69 16.48 11.33 -1.23
N ARG A 70 17.35 11.96 -0.43
CA ARG A 70 17.51 11.63 0.99
C ARG A 70 16.21 11.82 1.75
N VAL A 71 15.55 12.97 1.58
CA VAL A 71 14.26 13.24 2.25
C VAL A 71 13.19 12.25 1.80
N SER A 72 13.05 11.99 0.50
CA SER A 72 12.05 11.03 0.00
C SER A 72 12.33 9.60 0.47
N ALA A 73 13.60 9.19 0.52
CA ALA A 73 13.99 7.88 1.04
C ALA A 73 13.69 7.77 2.55
N GLN A 74 13.92 8.84 3.32
CA GLN A 74 13.57 8.89 4.74
C GLN A 74 12.05 8.80 4.93
N GLN A 75 11.27 9.61 4.21
CA GLN A 75 9.80 9.56 4.27
C GLN A 75 9.25 8.20 3.86
N ALA A 76 9.84 7.52 2.87
CA ALA A 76 9.44 6.17 2.50
C ALA A 76 9.71 5.16 3.62
N ARG A 77 10.88 5.26 4.29
CA ARG A 77 11.22 4.42 5.44
C ARG A 77 10.30 4.71 6.63
N GLU A 78 10.01 5.97 6.92
CA GLU A 78 9.11 6.37 8.00
C GLU A 78 7.68 5.88 7.76
N ARG A 79 7.17 6.01 6.53
CA ARG A 79 5.86 5.43 6.16
C ARG A 79 5.83 3.92 6.33
N LYS A 80 6.86 3.20 5.87
CA LYS A 80 6.96 1.75 6.06
C LYS A 80 7.03 1.39 7.55
N LYS A 81 7.80 2.14 8.34
CA LYS A 81 7.92 1.93 9.79
C LYS A 81 6.57 2.12 10.47
N ALA A 82 5.86 3.21 10.17
CA ALA A 82 4.53 3.48 10.72
C ALA A 82 3.55 2.36 10.39
N TYR A 83 3.45 1.95 9.11
CA TYR A 83 2.57 0.85 8.71
C TYR A 83 2.88 -0.47 9.44
N LEU A 84 4.16 -0.82 9.60
CA LEU A 84 4.55 -2.01 10.35
C LEU A 84 4.18 -1.91 11.83
N THR A 85 4.44 -0.77 12.46
CA THR A 85 4.06 -0.53 13.85
C THR A 85 2.55 -0.60 14.04
N ASP A 86 1.77 0.01 13.14
CA ASP A 86 0.31 -0.04 13.19
C ASP A 86 -0.22 -1.47 13.04
N LEU A 87 0.40 -2.26 12.16
CA LEU A 87 0.06 -3.67 11.98
C LEU A 87 0.39 -4.49 13.24
N GLU A 88 1.55 -4.28 13.85
CA GLU A 88 1.95 -4.92 15.11
C GLU A 88 0.98 -4.59 16.26
N VAL A 89 0.54 -3.33 16.35
CA VAL A 89 -0.48 -2.90 17.32
C VAL A 89 -1.81 -3.60 17.05
N LYS A 90 -2.28 -3.61 15.79
CA LYS A 90 -3.54 -4.25 15.41
C LYS A 90 -3.55 -5.74 15.69
N VAL A 91 -2.44 -6.45 15.46
CA VAL A 91 -2.30 -7.87 15.80
C VAL A 91 -2.48 -8.06 17.31
N LYS A 92 -1.77 -7.30 18.14
CA LYS A 92 -1.89 -7.39 19.60
C LYS A 92 -3.30 -7.11 20.10
N GLU A 93 -3.97 -6.12 19.52
CA GLU A 93 -5.36 -5.79 19.86
C GLU A 93 -6.33 -6.92 19.49
N LEU A 94 -6.14 -7.54 18.32
CA LEU A 94 -6.96 -8.66 17.87
C LEU A 94 -6.72 -9.91 18.71
N GLU A 95 -5.46 -10.22 19.04
CA GLU A 95 -5.10 -11.32 19.94
C GLU A 95 -5.75 -11.14 21.32
N LYS A 96 -5.68 -9.93 21.89
CA LYS A 96 -6.34 -9.61 23.16
C LYS A 96 -7.85 -9.80 23.09
N LYS A 97 -8.50 -9.25 22.06
CA LYS A 97 -9.96 -9.38 21.87
C LYS A 97 -10.36 -10.85 21.69
N ASN A 98 -9.55 -11.63 20.98
CA ASN A 98 -9.83 -13.04 20.80
C ASN A 98 -9.77 -13.79 22.13
N SER A 99 -8.72 -13.58 22.93
CA SER A 99 -8.61 -14.15 24.28
C SER A 99 -9.80 -13.79 25.18
N GLU A 100 -10.22 -12.51 25.20
CA GLU A 100 -11.37 -12.07 25.98
C GLU A 100 -12.68 -12.74 25.54
N MET A 101 -12.85 -12.96 24.23
CA MET A 101 -14.03 -13.63 23.68
C MET A 101 -14.02 -15.13 23.99
N GLU A 102 -12.87 -15.79 23.90
CA GLU A 102 -12.69 -17.19 24.27
C GLU A 102 -12.98 -17.43 25.76
N GLU A 103 -12.52 -16.55 26.65
CA GLU A 103 -12.83 -16.60 28.09
C GLU A 103 -14.33 -16.46 28.37
N ARG A 104 -15.00 -15.50 27.70
CA ARG A 104 -16.45 -15.32 27.82
C ARG A 104 -17.22 -16.54 27.32
N LEU A 105 -16.80 -17.10 26.18
CA LEU A 105 -17.41 -18.28 25.59
C LEU A 105 -17.25 -19.48 26.53
N SER A 106 -16.06 -19.69 27.09
CA SER A 106 -15.81 -20.75 28.08
C SER A 106 -16.69 -20.60 29.32
N THR A 107 -16.79 -19.38 29.86
CA THR A 107 -17.65 -19.08 31.03
C THR A 107 -19.11 -19.44 30.75
N LEU A 108 -19.65 -18.95 29.63
CA LEU A 108 -21.04 -19.23 29.24
C LEU A 108 -21.28 -20.71 28.93
N GLN A 109 -20.32 -21.40 28.31
CA GLN A 109 -20.42 -22.84 28.06
C GLN A 109 -20.48 -23.64 29.36
N ASN A 110 -19.64 -23.30 30.35
CA ASN A 110 -19.62 -23.93 31.66
C ASN A 110 -20.94 -23.70 32.41
N GLU A 111 -21.44 -22.47 32.42
CA GLU A 111 -22.75 -22.13 33.01
C GLU A 111 -23.88 -22.91 32.32
N ASN A 112 -23.89 -22.94 30.99
CA ASN A 112 -24.91 -23.66 30.23
C ASN A 112 -24.88 -25.17 30.53
N GLN A 113 -23.69 -25.75 30.63
CA GLN A 113 -23.51 -27.16 30.97
C GLN A 113 -23.99 -27.45 32.39
N MET A 114 -23.65 -26.59 33.37
CA MET A 114 -24.13 -26.72 34.74
C MET A 114 -25.66 -26.67 34.81
N LEU A 115 -26.29 -25.70 34.14
CA LEU A 115 -27.75 -25.56 34.11
C LEU A 115 -28.41 -26.79 33.46
N ARG A 116 -27.87 -27.30 32.35
CA ARG A 116 -28.35 -28.54 31.73
C ARG A 116 -28.26 -29.73 32.67
N GLN A 117 -27.18 -29.84 33.44
CA GLN A 117 -26.99 -30.91 34.40
C GLN A 117 -28.00 -30.82 35.55
N ILE A 118 -28.24 -29.62 36.09
CA ILE A 118 -29.24 -29.38 37.13
C ILE A 118 -30.63 -29.76 36.63
N LEU A 119 -31.02 -29.29 35.43
CA LEU A 119 -32.30 -29.63 34.85
C LEU A 119 -32.47 -31.14 34.71
N LYS A 120 -31.48 -31.84 34.15
CA LYS A 120 -31.51 -33.30 34.00
C LYS A 120 -31.70 -34.03 35.34
N ASN A 121 -31.10 -33.54 36.41
CA ASN A 121 -31.19 -34.15 37.73
C ASN A 121 -32.50 -33.82 38.47
N THR A 122 -33.11 -32.66 38.21
CA THR A 122 -34.35 -32.21 38.88
C THR A 122 -35.62 -32.65 38.15
N THR A 123 -35.55 -32.90 36.84
CA THR A 123 -36.69 -33.41 36.04
C THR A 123 -36.77 -34.94 35.98
N LEU A 124 -35.95 -35.64 36.77
CA LEU A 124 -36.05 -37.07 37.08
C LEU A 124 -36.62 -37.24 38.50
#